data_AF-A0A2S0JRB5-F1
#
_entry.id   AF-A0A2S0JRB5-F1
#
_cell.length_a   1.000
_cell.length_b   1.000
_cell.length_c   1.000
_cell.angle_alpha   90.00
_cell.angle_beta   90.00
_cell.angle_gamma   90.00
#
_symmetry.space_group_name_H-M   'P 1'
#
loop_
_entity.id
_entity.type
_entity.pdbx_description
1 polymer ?
#
loop_
_entity_poly.entity_id
_entity_poly.type
_entity_poly.pdbx_seq_one_letter_code
_entity_poly.pdbx_strand_id
1 'polypeptide(L)' 'MANQFYGRKLVKAVTEHDLQKKIAESEKRNWRRVGKLGRHHYSGHWCCVMERQSKEGME' A
#
# COMPACT_ATOMS: atom_id res chain seq x y z
N MET A 1 12.64 16.43 14.40
CA MET A 1 12.96 15.88 13.06
C MET A 1 11.84 14.90 12.69
N ALA A 2 10.84 15.33 11.92
CA ALA A 2 9.67 14.51 11.60
C ALA A 2 10.00 13.54 10.45
N ASN A 3 9.88 12.24 10.71
CA ASN A 3 10.09 11.16 9.74
C ASN A 3 9.17 11.35 8.51
N GLN A 4 9.75 11.70 7.36
CA GLN A 4 9.05 12.11 6.13
C GLN A 4 8.23 11.02 5.41
N PHE A 5 8.02 9.85 6.01
CA PHE A 5 7.08 8.84 5.49
C PHE A 5 6.06 8.52 6.58
N TYR A 6 5.01 9.34 6.66
CA TYR A 6 3.83 9.23 7.54
C TYR A 6 3.10 7.89 7.37
N GLY A 7 3.68 6.80 7.84
CA GLY A 7 3.05 5.48 7.80
C GLY A 7 2.65 5.02 6.40
N ARG A 8 3.16 5.60 5.30
CA ARG A 8 2.76 5.23 3.93
C ARG A 8 3.82 4.39 3.24
N LYS A 9 3.39 3.39 2.48
CA LYS A 9 4.26 2.56 1.62
C LYS A 9 3.66 2.35 0.24
N LEU A 10 4.52 2.24 -0.75
CA LEU A 10 4.16 1.86 -2.11
C LEU A 10 4.33 0.34 -2.28
N VAL A 11 3.27 -0.36 -2.65
CA VAL A 11 3.32 -1.78 -3.01
C VAL A 11 3.28 -1.88 -4.53
N LYS A 12 4.22 -2.65 -5.10
CA LYS A 12 4.31 -2.86 -6.56
C LYS A 12 4.45 -4.34 -6.92
N ALA A 13 3.87 -4.72 -8.05
CA ALA A 13 4.00 -6.04 -8.65
C ALA A 13 3.89 -5.98 -10.18
N VAL A 14 4.34 -7.02 -10.86
CA VAL A 14 4.28 -7.11 -12.32
C VAL A 14 2.85 -7.34 -12.81
N THR A 15 2.06 -8.12 -12.07
CA THR A 15 0.65 -8.44 -12.39
C THR A 15 -0.30 -7.88 -11.34
N GLU A 16 -1.56 -7.67 -11.73
CA GLU A 16 -2.61 -7.21 -10.81
C GLU A 16 -2.83 -8.22 -9.68
N HIS A 17 -2.82 -9.51 -10.01
CA HIS A 17 -3.02 -10.60 -9.06
C HIS A 17 -1.92 -10.66 -7.98
N ASP A 18 -0.65 -10.50 -8.36
CA ASP A 18 0.44 -10.42 -7.37
C ASP A 18 0.34 -9.15 -6.51
N LEU A 19 -0.09 -8.03 -7.10
CA LEU A 19 -0.31 -6.81 -6.33
C LEU A 19 -1.40 -7.03 -5.27
N GLN A 20 -2.51 -7.66 -5.64
CA GLN A 20 -3.60 -7.99 -4.71
C GLN A 20 -3.12 -8.92 -3.59
N LYS A 21 -2.32 -9.95 -3.89
CA LYS A 21 -1.71 -10.81 -2.87
C LYS A 21 -0.87 -10.01 -1.86
N LYS A 22 0.01 -9.14 -2.35
CA LYS A 22 0.87 -8.29 -1.49
C LYS A 22 0.07 -7.27 -0.67
N ILE A 23 -1.03 -6.77 -1.23
CA ILE A 23 -1.98 -5.91 -0.51
C ILE A 23 -2.62 -6.72 0.62
N ALA A 24 -3.17 -7.90 0.35
CA ALA A 24 -3.81 -8.74 1.36
C ALA A 24 -2.83 -9.14 2.49
N GLU A 25 -1.58 -9.47 2.16
CA GLU A 25 -0.54 -9.71 3.16
C GLU A 25 -0.19 -8.46 4.00
N SER A 26 -0.26 -7.29 3.38
CA SER A 26 -0.04 -6.02 4.06
C SER A 26 -1.21 -5.64 4.96
N GLU A 27 -2.45 -5.91 4.55
CA GLU A 27 -3.67 -5.70 5.32
C GLU A 27 -3.65 -6.51 6.63
N LYS A 28 -3.15 -7.75 6.60
CA LYS A 28 -2.89 -8.55 7.80
C LYS A 28 -1.90 -7.90 8.78
N ARG A 29 -1.11 -6.91 8.34
CA ARG A 29 -0.08 -6.22 9.13
C ARG A 29 -0.47 -4.77 9.47
N ASN A 30 -1.77 -4.48 9.55
CA ASN A 30 -2.33 -3.15 9.83
C ASN A 30 -1.97 -2.09 8.77
N TRP A 31 -1.92 -2.49 7.50
CA TRP A 31 -1.81 -1.53 6.39
C TRP A 31 -3.13 -1.48 5.64
N ARG A 32 -3.68 -0.29 5.43
CA ARG A 32 -4.88 -0.07 4.64
C ARG A 32 -4.53 0.52 3.29
N ARG A 33 -5.19 0.07 2.23
CA ARG A 33 -5.13 0.73 0.93
C ARG A 33 -5.79 2.11 0.99
N VAL A 34 -5.06 3.15 0.57
CA VAL A 34 -5.54 4.55 0.54
C VAL A 34 -5.68 5.12 -0.87
N GLY A 35 -5.47 4.30 -1.90
CA GLY A 35 -5.58 4.70 -3.30
C GLY A 35 -6.17 3.62 -4.20
N LYS A 36 -6.45 3.99 -5.46
CA LYS A 36 -6.86 3.04 -6.50
C LYS A 36 -5.65 2.19 -6.92
N LEU A 37 -5.89 0.94 -7.34
CA LEU A 37 -4.86 0.19 -8.03
C LEU A 37 -4.65 0.86 -9.39
N GLY A 38 -3.39 1.06 -9.77
CA GLY A 38 -3.05 1.67 -11.05
C GLY A 38 -1.85 0.99 -11.66
N ARG A 39 -1.87 0.82 -12.99
CA ARG A 39 -0.70 0.36 -13.73
C ARG A 39 0.19 1.55 -14.05
N HIS A 40 1.44 1.48 -13.60
CA HIS A 40 2.44 2.49 -13.89
C HIS A 40 2.81 2.42 -15.37
N HIS A 41 2.51 3.49 -16.12
CA HIS A 41 2.62 3.52 -17.58
C HIS A 41 4.01 3.17 -18.11
N TYR A 42 5.07 3.55 -17.40
CA TYR A 42 6.45 3.37 -17.86
C TYR A 42 7.05 2.00 -17.52
N SER A 43 6.64 1.37 -16.42
CA SER A 43 7.24 0.10 -15.97
C SER A 43 6.33 -1.10 -16.18
N GLY A 44 5.07 -0.89 -16.58
CA GLY A 44 4.06 -1.94 -16.66
C GLY A 44 3.67 -2.54 -15.30
N HIS A 45 4.31 -2.13 -14.21
CA HIS A 45 4.02 -2.60 -12.87
C HIS A 45 2.69 -2.06 -12.38
N TRP A 46 1.92 -2.93 -11.75
CA TRP A 46 0.80 -2.57 -10.92
C TRP A 46 1.30 -2.01 -9.60
N CYS A 47 0.77 -0.86 -9.20
CA CYS A 47 1.15 -0.16 -7.99
C CYS A 47 -0.09 0.21 -7.15
N CYS A 48 0.10 0.26 -5.83
CA CYS A 48 -0.91 0.73 -4.89
C CYS A 48 -0.23 1.40 -3.69
N VAL A 49 -0.79 2.52 -3.23
CA VAL A 49 -0.36 3.18 -2.00
C VAL A 49 -1.15 2.62 -0.82
N MET A 50 -0.43 2.26 0.23
CA MET A 50 -1.00 1.82 1.49
C MET A 50 -0.53 2.71 2.63
N GLU A 51 -1.36 2.87 3.65
CA GLU A 51 -1.09 3.61 4.87
C GLU A 51 -1.25 2.70 6.08
N ARG A 52 -0.36 2.82 7.06
CA ARG A 52 -0.38 2.06 8.29
C ARG A 52 -1.50 2.61 9.16
N GLN A 53 -2.41 1.75 9.58
CA GLN A 53 -3.41 2.10 10.57
C GLN A 53 -2.69 2.27 11.91
N SER A 54 -2.46 3.53 12.32
CA SER A 54 -2.11 3.83 13.71
C SER A 54 -3.29 3.44 14.58
N LYS A 55 -3.02 2.82 15.74
CA LYS A 55 -4.04 2.52 16.76
C LYS A 55 -4.56 3.78 17.49
N GLU A 56 -4.31 4.97 16.96
CA GLU A 56 -4.86 6.23 17.48
C GLU A 56 -6.30 6.35 16.95
N GLY A 57 -7.28 5.90 17.75
CA GLY A 57 -8.70 5.93 17.39
C GLY A 57 -9.48 4.64 17.61
N MET A 58 -8.98 3.68 18.41
CA MET A 58 -9.87 2.78 19.14
C MET A 58 -10.20 3.44 20.49
N GLU A 59 -11.10 4.42 20.45
CA GLU A 59 -11.87 4.87 21.62
C GLU A 59 -13.34 4.53 21.40
#